data_AF-A0A218ZQP9-F1
#
_entry.id   AF-A0A218ZQP9-F1
#
_cell.length_a   1.000
_cell.length_b   1.000
_cell.length_c   1.000
_cell.angle_alpha   90.00
_cell.angle_beta   90.00
_cell.angle_gamma   90.00
#
_symmetry.space_group_name_H-M   'P 1'
#
loop_
_entity.id
_entity.type
_entity.pdbx_description
1 polymer ?
#
loop_
_entity_poly.entity_id
_entity_poly.type
_entity_poly.pdbx_seq_one_letter_code
_entity_poly.pdbx_strand_id
1 'polypeptide(L)'
;MASNNKSFKYGGLFLFIGIAQFFIFLNIAAFVDKGYSISNNTISHLGIDNTPYIFDISIIVLGIFEVLSGIFLKKYSMGLTVSLILSGIGAAGVGIFNEHFGDIHLIFALFAFVFASIASFFVLFKKKDGMAIIWAILGAFGLVALILFTLTIEVSTNYDLGLGVGGIERLILIPNIIWALAFGGSLYYSGKN
;
A
#
# COMPACT_ATOMS: atom_id res chain seq x y z
N MET A 1 -20.55 -16.24 -16.23
CA MET A 1 -20.74 -14.89 -15.66
C MET A 1 -20.81 -14.92 -14.12
N ALA A 2 -21.63 -15.79 -13.49
CA ALA A 2 -21.74 -15.86 -12.02
C ALA A 2 -20.43 -16.18 -11.24
N SER A 3 -19.52 -16.99 -11.80
CA SER A 3 -18.24 -17.33 -11.17
C SER A 3 -17.30 -16.12 -11.01
N ASN A 4 -17.35 -15.17 -11.94
CA ASN A 4 -16.48 -14.00 -11.93
C ASN A 4 -16.93 -12.99 -10.87
N ASN A 5 -18.25 -12.85 -10.63
CA ASN A 5 -18.77 -12.01 -9.55
C ASN A 5 -18.33 -12.50 -8.16
N LYS A 6 -18.34 -13.82 -7.92
CA LYS A 6 -17.81 -14.37 -6.66
C LYS A 6 -16.31 -14.11 -6.53
N SER A 7 -15.54 -14.31 -7.60
CA SER A 7 -14.09 -14.07 -7.60
C SER A 7 -13.77 -12.61 -7.26
N PHE A 8 -14.43 -11.65 -7.92
CA PHE A 8 -14.21 -10.23 -7.68
C PHE A 8 -14.66 -9.79 -6.28
N LYS A 9 -15.74 -10.37 -5.77
CA LYS A 9 -16.20 -10.15 -4.40
C LYS A 9 -15.14 -10.55 -3.38
N TYR A 10 -14.55 -11.74 -3.51
CA TYR A 10 -13.48 -12.18 -2.59
C TYR A 10 -12.19 -11.39 -2.79
N GLY A 11 -11.83 -11.05 -4.03
CA GLY A 11 -10.68 -10.18 -4.29
C GLY A 11 -10.82 -8.82 -3.60
N GLY A 12 -11.99 -8.19 -3.74
CA GLY A 12 -12.32 -6.94 -3.04
C GLY A 12 -12.30 -7.07 -1.51
N LEU A 13 -12.79 -8.19 -0.98
CA LEU A 13 -12.77 -8.48 0.45
C LEU A 13 -11.33 -8.62 1.00
N PHE A 14 -10.47 -9.37 0.31
CA PHE A 14 -9.07 -9.52 0.71
C PHE A 14 -8.34 -8.17 0.67
N LEU A 15 -8.53 -7.39 -0.41
CA LEU A 15 -7.94 -6.05 -0.50
C LEU A 15 -8.39 -5.16 0.67
N PHE A 16 -9.70 -5.13 0.93
CA PHE A 16 -10.26 -4.30 1.99
C PHE A 16 -9.72 -4.69 3.37
N ILE A 17 -9.79 -5.99 3.72
CA ILE A 17 -9.34 -6.47 5.04
C ILE A 17 -7.85 -6.24 5.21
N GLY A 18 -7.03 -6.58 4.20
CA GLY A 18 -5.58 -6.43 4.24
C GLY A 18 -5.14 -4.99 4.47
N ILE A 19 -5.77 -4.04 3.77
CA ILE A 19 -5.48 -2.61 3.92
C ILE A 19 -6.01 -2.07 5.25
N ALA A 20 -7.23 -2.43 5.64
CA ALA A 20 -7.85 -1.93 6.87
C ALA A 20 -7.07 -2.37 8.11
N GLN A 21 -6.71 -3.66 8.19
CA GLN A 21 -5.94 -4.17 9.32
C GLN A 21 -4.56 -3.50 9.40
N PHE A 22 -3.86 -3.35 8.27
CA PHE A 22 -2.54 -2.72 8.26
C PHE A 22 -2.63 -1.27 8.69
N PHE A 23 -3.61 -0.52 8.17
CA PHE A 23 -3.78 0.88 8.56
C PHE A 23 -4.05 1.04 10.06
N ILE A 24 -4.86 0.16 10.65
CA ILE A 24 -5.10 0.15 12.10
C ILE A 24 -3.79 -0.13 12.85
N PHE A 25 -3.12 -1.24 12.53
CA PHE A 25 -1.93 -1.66 13.27
C PHE A 25 -0.71 -0.76 13.05
N LEU A 26 -0.58 -0.12 11.89
CA LEU A 26 0.40 0.94 11.64
C LEU A 26 0.24 2.09 12.63
N ASN A 27 -0.99 2.56 12.83
CA ASN A 27 -1.26 3.67 13.75
C ASN A 27 -1.12 3.24 15.21
N ILE A 28 -1.49 1.99 15.54
CA ILE A 28 -1.26 1.43 16.89
C ILE A 28 0.23 1.29 17.19
N ALA A 29 1.03 0.79 16.24
CA ALA A 29 2.48 0.69 16.39
C ALA A 29 3.10 2.08 16.64
N ALA A 30 2.74 3.08 15.81
CA ALA A 30 3.20 4.45 15.99
C ALA A 30 2.73 5.11 17.30
N PHE A 31 1.57 4.72 17.82
CA PHE A 31 1.04 5.23 19.08
C PHE A 31 1.74 4.62 20.31
N VAL A 32 2.07 3.33 20.25
CA VAL A 32 2.69 2.61 21.37
C VAL A 32 4.19 2.91 21.46
N ASP A 33 4.85 3.16 20.34
CA ASP A 33 6.27 3.48 20.34
C ASP A 33 6.55 4.93 20.77
N LYS A 34 7.10 5.08 21.97
CA LYS A 34 7.41 6.40 22.56
C LYS A 34 8.59 7.10 21.90
N GLY A 35 9.44 6.37 21.17
CA GLY A 35 10.59 6.93 20.45
C GLY A 35 10.24 7.38 19.04
N TYR A 36 9.08 6.96 18.52
CA TYR A 36 8.69 7.19 17.15
C TYR A 36 8.07 8.57 16.92
N SER A 37 8.62 9.31 15.96
CA SER A 37 8.07 10.54 15.42
C SER A 37 7.53 10.31 14.02
N ILE A 38 6.24 10.55 13.82
CA ILE A 38 5.58 10.47 12.50
C ILE A 38 6.28 11.32 11.44
N SER A 39 6.85 12.46 11.83
CA SER A 39 7.56 13.39 10.92
C SER A 39 8.99 12.91 10.64
N ASN A 40 9.69 12.44 11.67
CA ASN A 40 11.15 12.28 11.60
C ASN A 40 11.60 10.84 11.36
N ASN A 41 10.72 9.86 11.53
CA ASN A 41 11.02 8.46 11.32
C ASN A 41 10.22 7.91 10.13
N THR A 42 10.88 7.10 9.33
CA THR A 42 10.25 6.30 8.26
C THR A 42 9.19 5.37 8.84
N ILE A 43 8.23 4.94 8.03
CA ILE A 43 7.18 3.99 8.41
C ILE A 43 7.83 2.66 8.83
N SER A 44 8.82 2.19 8.07
CA SER A 44 9.57 0.97 8.33
C SER A 44 10.36 0.96 9.63
N HIS A 45 10.64 2.13 10.22
CA HIS A 45 11.33 2.24 11.50
C HIS A 45 10.55 1.55 12.63
N LEU A 46 9.22 1.50 12.50
CA LEU A 46 8.34 0.76 13.40
C LEU A 46 8.64 -0.74 13.44
N GLY A 47 9.35 -1.29 12.46
CA GLY A 47 9.80 -2.69 12.37
C GLY A 47 11.17 -2.98 13.02
N ILE A 48 11.80 -1.98 13.64
CA ILE A 48 13.08 -2.15 14.37
C ILE A 48 13.06 -1.68 15.82
N ASP A 49 12.10 -0.83 16.22
CA ASP A 49 12.05 -0.23 17.55
C ASP A 49 11.36 -1.13 18.61
N ASN A 50 10.59 -0.55 19.54
CA ASN A 50 10.16 -1.20 20.78
C ASN A 50 9.05 -2.25 20.55
N THR A 51 8.31 -2.14 19.45
CA THR A 51 7.18 -3.03 19.12
C THR A 51 7.18 -3.49 17.66
N PRO A 52 8.27 -4.11 17.17
CA PRO A 52 8.47 -4.40 15.75
C PRO A 52 7.41 -5.35 15.23
N TYR A 53 7.00 -6.31 16.06
CA TYR A 53 6.01 -7.33 15.70
C TYR A 53 4.64 -6.76 15.32
N ILE A 54 4.21 -5.62 15.88
CA ILE A 54 2.91 -5.03 15.51
C ILE A 54 2.96 -4.57 14.05
N PHE A 55 4.03 -3.89 13.66
CA PHE A 55 4.23 -3.43 12.30
C PHE A 55 4.55 -4.58 11.36
N ASP A 56 5.59 -5.36 11.63
CA ASP A 56 6.12 -6.40 10.74
C ASP A 56 5.07 -7.47 10.43
N ILE A 57 4.34 -7.96 11.43
CA ILE A 57 3.28 -8.95 11.21
C ILE A 57 2.15 -8.32 10.40
N SER A 58 1.74 -7.08 10.72
CA SER A 58 0.63 -6.43 10.00
C SER A 58 0.95 -6.17 8.52
N ILE A 59 2.19 -5.80 8.19
CA ILE A 59 2.59 -5.55 6.80
C ILE A 59 2.82 -6.86 6.02
N ILE A 60 3.27 -7.92 6.69
CA ILE A 60 3.28 -9.29 6.11
C ILE A 60 1.86 -9.75 5.81
N VAL A 61 0.92 -9.56 6.74
CA VAL A 61 -0.49 -9.89 6.53
C VAL A 61 -1.08 -9.07 5.39
N LEU A 62 -0.76 -7.76 5.29
CA LEU A 62 -1.13 -6.96 4.14
C LEU A 62 -0.64 -7.60 2.84
N GLY A 63 0.65 -7.94 2.78
CA GLY A 63 1.25 -8.51 1.58
C GLY A 63 0.58 -9.79 1.12
N ILE A 64 0.28 -10.70 2.05
CA ILE A 64 -0.47 -11.94 1.75
C ILE A 64 -1.86 -11.62 1.18
N PHE A 65 -2.58 -10.68 1.79
CA PHE A 65 -3.93 -10.32 1.37
C PHE A 65 -3.95 -9.59 0.00
N GLU A 66 -2.93 -8.79 -0.32
CA GLU A 66 -2.79 -8.19 -1.64
C GLU A 66 -2.49 -9.23 -2.73
N VAL A 67 -1.61 -10.20 -2.44
CA VAL A 67 -1.34 -11.31 -3.37
C VAL A 67 -2.62 -12.11 -3.62
N LEU A 68 -3.37 -12.46 -2.56
CA LEU A 68 -4.65 -13.14 -2.70
C LEU A 68 -5.64 -12.30 -3.51
N SER A 69 -5.77 -11.00 -3.21
CA SER A 69 -6.61 -10.07 -3.97
C SER A 69 -6.27 -10.09 -5.47
N GLY A 70 -4.99 -9.98 -5.82
CA GLY A 70 -4.51 -10.07 -7.20
C GLY A 70 -4.93 -11.36 -7.89
N ILE A 71 -4.73 -12.52 -7.24
CA ILE A 71 -5.13 -13.83 -7.77
C ILE A 71 -6.63 -13.88 -8.08
N PHE A 72 -7.47 -13.41 -7.16
CA PHE A 72 -8.92 -13.37 -7.32
C PHE A 72 -9.39 -12.34 -8.35
N LEU A 73 -8.58 -11.31 -8.63
CA LEU A 73 -8.85 -10.27 -9.62
C LEU A 73 -8.19 -10.53 -10.99
N LYS A 74 -7.59 -11.71 -11.22
CA LYS A 74 -6.98 -12.10 -12.51
C LYS A 74 -7.85 -11.83 -13.73
N LYS A 75 -9.16 -12.10 -13.63
CA LYS A 75 -10.12 -11.88 -14.73
C LYS A 75 -10.62 -10.43 -14.85
N TYR A 76 -10.33 -9.58 -13.88
CA TYR A 76 -10.71 -8.18 -13.88
C TYR A 76 -9.76 -7.38 -14.79
N SER A 77 -8.46 -7.47 -14.50
CA SER A 77 -7.37 -6.87 -15.28
C SER A 77 -6.05 -7.55 -14.91
N MET A 78 -5.30 -7.99 -15.92
CA MET A 78 -3.99 -8.59 -15.68
C MET A 78 -2.99 -7.59 -15.10
N GLY A 79 -3.02 -6.32 -15.54
CA GLY A 79 -2.16 -5.27 -14.99
C GLY A 79 -2.43 -4.99 -13.51
N LEU A 80 -3.71 -4.94 -13.12
CA LEU A 80 -4.10 -4.82 -11.70
C LEU A 80 -3.60 -6.03 -10.91
N THR A 81 -3.75 -7.22 -11.46
CA THR A 81 -3.35 -8.48 -10.82
C THR A 81 -1.85 -8.52 -10.54
N VAL A 82 -1.04 -8.22 -11.55
CA VAL A 82 0.42 -8.18 -11.41
C VAL A 82 0.83 -7.10 -10.42
N SER A 83 0.22 -5.91 -10.48
CA SER A 83 0.54 -4.81 -9.57
C SER A 83 0.21 -5.17 -8.12
N LEU A 84 -0.95 -5.76 -7.84
CA LEU A 84 -1.31 -6.19 -6.48
C LEU A 84 -0.40 -7.30 -5.96
N ILE A 85 0.00 -8.25 -6.82
CA ILE A 85 0.93 -9.32 -6.43
C ILE A 85 2.32 -8.75 -6.11
N LEU A 86 2.84 -7.86 -6.96
CA LEU A 86 4.17 -7.27 -6.74
C LEU A 86 4.18 -6.29 -5.55
N SER A 87 3.10 -5.53 -5.36
CA SER A 87 2.86 -4.72 -4.16
C SER A 87 2.86 -5.60 -2.92
N GLY A 88 2.11 -6.71 -2.96
CA GLY A 88 2.01 -7.62 -1.82
C GLY A 88 3.31 -8.34 -1.49
N ILE A 89 4.09 -8.72 -2.51
CA ILE A 89 5.46 -9.25 -2.32
C ILE A 89 6.36 -8.17 -1.70
N GLY A 90 6.25 -6.92 -2.16
CA GLY A 90 6.91 -5.77 -1.56
C GLY A 90 6.58 -5.61 -0.09
N ALA A 91 5.30 -5.53 0.26
CA ALA A 91 4.82 -5.34 1.63
C ALA A 91 5.26 -6.50 2.55
N ALA A 92 5.12 -7.75 2.11
CA ALA A 92 5.60 -8.89 2.89
C ALA A 92 7.11 -8.89 3.05
N GLY A 93 7.85 -8.51 2.00
CA GLY A 93 9.30 -8.34 2.05
C GLY A 93 9.74 -7.27 3.04
N VAL A 94 9.03 -6.14 3.14
CA VAL A 94 9.33 -5.07 4.12
C VAL A 94 9.27 -5.59 5.56
N GLY A 95 8.28 -6.41 5.90
CA GLY A 95 8.19 -6.98 7.26
C GLY A 95 9.16 -8.14 7.52
N ILE A 96 9.67 -8.81 6.47
CA ILE A 96 10.67 -9.90 6.62
C ILE A 96 12.08 -9.32 6.68
N PHE A 97 12.37 -8.36 5.81
CA PHE A 97 13.65 -7.68 5.68
C PHE A 97 13.46 -6.25 6.17
N ASN A 98 13.50 -6.05 7.49
CA ASN A 98 13.40 -4.72 8.10
C ASN A 98 14.62 -3.83 7.78
N GLU A 99 14.67 -2.61 8.31
CA GLU A 99 15.68 -1.60 7.94
C GLU A 99 17.13 -2.06 8.15
N HIS A 100 17.40 -3.03 9.04
CA HIS A 100 18.73 -3.59 9.24
C HIS A 100 19.29 -4.33 8.00
N PHE A 101 18.44 -4.70 7.05
CA PHE A 101 18.84 -5.36 5.81
C PHE A 101 19.22 -4.39 4.67
N GLY A 102 19.22 -3.07 4.92
CA GLY A 102 19.74 -2.05 4.01
C GLY A 102 19.08 -2.11 2.62
N ASP A 103 19.89 -2.27 1.57
CA ASP A 103 19.41 -2.24 0.17
C ASP A 103 18.33 -3.28 -0.13
N ILE A 104 18.35 -4.44 0.53
CA ILE A 104 17.32 -5.47 0.35
C ILE A 104 15.96 -4.93 0.78
N HIS A 105 15.91 -4.26 1.94
CA HIS A 105 14.70 -3.61 2.44
C HIS A 105 14.18 -2.56 1.46
N LEU A 106 15.08 -1.70 0.94
CA LEU A 106 14.73 -0.63 0.00
C LEU A 106 14.08 -1.17 -1.28
N ILE A 107 14.55 -2.31 -1.80
CA ILE A 107 13.96 -2.95 -2.98
C ILE A 107 12.49 -3.36 -2.71
N PHE A 108 12.22 -3.97 -1.55
CA PHE A 108 10.87 -4.39 -1.19
C PHE A 108 9.95 -3.19 -0.89
N ALA A 109 10.46 -2.15 -0.23
CA ALA A 109 9.72 -0.90 -0.01
C ALA A 109 9.35 -0.22 -1.33
N LEU A 110 10.28 -0.17 -2.28
CA LEU A 110 10.03 0.37 -3.63
C LEU A 110 8.94 -0.42 -4.34
N PHE A 111 8.98 -1.76 -4.27
CA PHE A 111 7.94 -2.62 -4.87
C PHE A 111 6.57 -2.35 -4.25
N ALA A 112 6.48 -2.27 -2.91
CA ALA A 112 5.24 -1.98 -2.23
C ALA A 112 4.64 -0.65 -2.72
N PHE A 113 5.42 0.42 -2.71
CA PHE A 113 4.92 1.76 -3.05
C PHE A 113 4.62 1.97 -4.54
N VAL A 114 5.51 1.54 -5.44
CA VAL A 114 5.33 1.74 -6.89
C VAL A 114 4.11 0.96 -7.37
N PHE A 115 4.02 -0.32 -7.03
CA PHE A 115 2.97 -1.18 -7.56
C PHE A 115 1.61 -0.93 -6.90
N ALA A 116 1.55 -0.55 -5.61
CA ALA A 116 0.32 -0.05 -5.02
C ALA A 116 -0.20 1.19 -5.77
N SER A 117 0.69 2.14 -6.09
CA SER A 117 0.29 3.37 -6.76
C SER A 117 -0.18 3.15 -8.20
N ILE A 118 0.54 2.34 -8.99
CA ILE A 118 0.19 2.05 -10.39
C ILE A 118 -1.06 1.17 -10.51
N ALA A 119 -1.36 0.32 -9.52
CA ALA A 119 -2.53 -0.56 -9.53
C ALA A 119 -3.85 0.20 -9.80
N SER A 120 -3.99 1.40 -9.25
CA SER A 120 -5.18 2.25 -9.43
C SER A 120 -5.46 2.63 -10.90
N PHE A 121 -4.43 2.82 -11.72
CA PHE A 121 -4.57 3.16 -13.13
C PHE A 121 -5.18 2.01 -13.94
N PHE A 122 -4.87 0.76 -13.58
CA PHE A 122 -5.50 -0.39 -14.21
C PHE A 122 -7.00 -0.51 -13.89
N VAL A 123 -7.44 0.07 -12.77
CA VAL A 123 -8.87 0.22 -12.47
C VAL A 123 -9.49 1.28 -13.39
N LEU A 124 -8.82 2.43 -13.57
CA LEU A 124 -9.23 3.47 -14.52
C LEU A 124 -9.35 2.94 -15.95
N PHE A 125 -8.34 2.23 -16.45
CA PHE A 125 -8.36 1.66 -17.81
C PHE A 125 -9.52 0.68 -18.04
N LYS A 126 -9.97 0.01 -16.96
CA LYS A 126 -11.07 -0.96 -17.01
C LYS A 126 -12.45 -0.30 -16.88
N LYS A 127 -12.66 0.57 -15.90
CA LYS A 127 -13.97 1.16 -15.57
C LYS A 127 -14.28 2.45 -16.33
N LYS A 128 -13.29 3.33 -16.48
CA LYS A 128 -13.42 4.65 -17.11
C LYS A 128 -14.58 5.51 -16.57
N ASP A 129 -14.90 5.36 -15.28
CA ASP A 129 -15.91 6.16 -14.58
C ASP A 129 -15.26 7.21 -13.67
N GLY A 130 -16.08 8.12 -13.13
CA GLY A 130 -15.59 9.22 -12.28
C GLY A 130 -14.86 8.74 -11.03
N MET A 131 -15.27 7.63 -10.43
CA MET A 131 -14.57 7.09 -9.25
C MET A 131 -13.22 6.49 -9.62
N ALA A 132 -13.12 5.82 -10.76
CA ALA A 132 -11.85 5.29 -11.23
C ALA A 132 -10.84 6.39 -11.56
N ILE A 133 -11.30 7.57 -12.00
CA ILE A 133 -10.45 8.77 -12.16
C ILE A 133 -9.92 9.23 -10.80
N ILE A 134 -10.79 9.34 -9.79
CA ILE A 134 -10.38 9.73 -8.42
C ILE A 134 -9.32 8.77 -7.87
N TRP A 135 -9.52 7.45 -8.04
CA TRP A 135 -8.54 6.45 -7.59
C TRP A 135 -7.19 6.59 -8.30
N ALA A 136 -7.19 6.85 -9.62
CA ALA A 136 -5.95 7.09 -10.36
C ALA A 136 -5.24 8.37 -9.92
N ILE A 137 -5.99 9.43 -9.58
CA ILE A 137 -5.42 10.66 -9.00
C ILE A 137 -4.73 10.35 -7.66
N LEU A 138 -5.36 9.56 -6.79
CA LEU A 138 -4.74 9.13 -5.53
C LEU A 138 -3.46 8.30 -5.76
N GLY A 139 -3.47 7.40 -6.74
CA GLY A 139 -2.24 6.69 -7.16
C GLY A 139 -1.16 7.63 -7.70
N ALA A 140 -1.54 8.66 -8.47
CA ALA A 140 -0.60 9.67 -8.95
C ALA A 140 0.02 10.49 -7.81
N PHE A 141 -0.76 10.85 -6.78
CA PHE A 141 -0.23 11.46 -5.55
C PHE A 141 0.82 10.55 -4.90
N GLY A 142 0.55 9.25 -4.81
CA GLY A 142 1.50 8.28 -4.29
C GLY A 142 2.82 8.25 -5.07
N LEU A 143 2.76 8.23 -6.41
CA LEU A 143 3.95 8.23 -7.26
C LEU A 143 4.75 9.54 -7.15
N VAL A 144 4.07 10.69 -7.13
CA VAL A 144 4.74 11.99 -6.96
C VAL A 144 5.40 12.08 -5.60
N ALA A 145 4.71 11.66 -4.53
CA ALA A 145 5.28 11.62 -3.18
C ALA A 145 6.49 10.66 -3.10
N LEU A 146 6.46 9.54 -3.83
CA LEU A 146 7.59 8.61 -3.86
C LEU A 146 8.83 9.24 -4.51
N ILE A 147 8.65 9.98 -5.60
CA ILE A 147 9.74 10.74 -6.23
C ILE A 147 10.32 11.76 -5.24
N LEU A 148 9.45 12.52 -4.55
CA LEU A 148 9.88 13.51 -3.55
C LEU A 148 10.59 12.86 -2.35
N PHE A 149 10.12 11.69 -1.90
CA PHE A 149 10.75 10.92 -0.83
C PHE A 149 12.16 10.47 -1.22
N THR A 150 12.34 9.91 -2.42
CA THR A 150 13.67 9.53 -2.92
C THR A 150 14.61 10.74 -2.99
N LEU A 151 14.14 11.88 -3.51
CA LEU A 151 14.93 13.11 -3.54
C LEU A 151 15.29 13.63 -2.13
N THR A 152 14.38 13.49 -1.18
CA THR A 152 14.60 13.87 0.23
C THR A 152 15.74 13.05 0.84
N ILE A 153 15.77 11.74 0.59
CA ILE A 153 16.78 10.83 1.17
C ILE A 153 18.13 10.94 0.44
N GLU A 154 18.14 11.00 -0.89
CA GLU A 154 19.37 10.95 -1.68
C GLU A 154 20.10 12.30 -1.76
N VAL A 155 19.36 13.39 -1.91
CA VAL A 155 19.93 14.70 -2.26
C VAL A 155 20.07 15.60 -1.02
N SER A 156 19.69 15.13 0.18
CA SER A 156 19.73 15.91 1.44
C SER A 156 19.09 17.30 1.33
N THR A 157 18.02 17.37 0.54
CA THR A 157 17.29 18.61 0.21
C THR A 157 15.91 18.52 0.85
N ASN A 158 15.36 19.65 1.28
CA ASN A 158 14.02 19.73 1.90
C ASN A 158 12.90 19.60 0.84
N TYR A 159 12.87 18.47 0.13
CA TYR A 159 11.76 18.08 -0.76
C TYR A 159 10.63 17.36 0.00
N ASP A 160 10.74 17.26 1.32
CA ASP A 160 9.74 16.72 2.23
C ASP A 160 8.51 17.62 2.38
N LEU A 161 8.50 18.80 1.74
CA LEU A 161 7.45 19.81 1.84
C LEU A 161 7.24 20.32 3.28
N GLY A 162 8.26 20.21 4.14
CA GLY A 162 8.18 20.52 5.57
C GLY A 162 7.45 19.46 6.40
N LEU A 163 7.20 18.27 5.84
CA LEU A 163 6.53 17.15 6.53
C LEU A 163 7.52 16.23 7.26
N GLY A 164 8.83 16.40 7.06
CA GLY A 164 9.84 15.42 7.45
C GLY A 164 9.81 14.15 6.60
N VAL A 165 10.87 13.36 6.69
CA VAL A 165 11.04 12.10 5.91
C VAL A 165 9.87 11.14 6.10
N GLY A 166 9.36 10.99 7.32
CA GLY A 166 8.22 10.13 7.63
C GLY A 166 6.89 10.69 7.13
N GLY A 167 6.75 12.02 7.12
CA GLY A 167 5.55 12.68 6.63
C GLY A 167 5.41 12.57 5.11
N ILE A 168 6.50 12.78 4.36
CA ILE A 168 6.48 12.60 2.90
C ILE A 168 6.26 11.12 2.52
N GLU A 169 6.80 10.17 3.29
CA GLU A 169 6.53 8.73 3.10
C GLU A 169 5.05 8.39 3.32
N ARG A 170 4.42 8.97 4.34
CA ARG A 170 2.97 8.81 4.56
C ARG A 170 2.13 9.43 3.46
N LEU A 171 2.63 10.46 2.76
CA LEU A 171 1.99 11.01 1.57
C LEU A 171 2.05 10.04 0.37
N ILE A 172 2.96 9.05 0.39
CA ILE A 172 2.93 7.90 -0.53
C ILE A 172 1.82 6.94 -0.10
N LEU A 173 1.79 6.58 1.19
CA LEU A 173 0.93 5.52 1.71
C LEU A 173 -0.56 5.88 1.76
N ILE A 174 -0.91 7.03 2.35
CA ILE A 174 -2.31 7.36 2.69
C ILE A 174 -3.21 7.42 1.44
N PRO A 175 -2.81 8.07 0.32
CA PRO A 175 -3.61 8.03 -0.90
C PRO A 175 -3.86 6.61 -1.40
N ASN A 176 -2.86 5.74 -1.28
CA ASN A 176 -2.96 4.33 -1.67
C ASN A 176 -3.95 3.55 -0.80
N ILE A 177 -3.92 3.77 0.51
CA ILE A 177 -4.89 3.19 1.45
C ILE A 177 -6.33 3.61 1.08
N ILE A 178 -6.54 4.90 0.80
CA ILE A 178 -7.88 5.44 0.51
C ILE A 178 -8.48 4.79 -0.73
N TRP A 179 -7.75 4.76 -1.86
CA TRP A 179 -8.31 4.17 -3.07
C TRP A 179 -8.49 2.65 -2.94
N ALA A 180 -7.56 1.95 -2.29
CA ALA A 180 -7.62 0.50 -2.16
C ALA A 180 -8.80 0.05 -1.27
N LEU A 181 -9.05 0.74 -0.14
CA LEU A 181 -10.23 0.50 0.69
C LEU A 181 -11.52 0.76 -0.09
N ALA A 182 -11.62 1.92 -0.76
CA ALA A 182 -12.81 2.29 -1.50
C ALA A 182 -13.09 1.31 -2.65
N PHE A 183 -12.06 0.94 -3.41
CA PHE A 183 -12.18 0.00 -4.51
C PHE A 183 -12.53 -1.41 -4.02
N GLY A 184 -11.83 -1.92 -3.01
CA GLY A 184 -12.09 -3.25 -2.42
C GLY A 184 -13.52 -3.37 -1.89
N GLY A 185 -13.98 -2.35 -1.15
CA GLY A 185 -15.36 -2.27 -0.69
C GLY A 185 -16.38 -2.22 -1.84
N SER A 186 -16.09 -1.47 -2.90
CA SER A 186 -16.96 -1.37 -4.08
C SER A 186 -17.13 -2.72 -4.78
N LEU A 187 -16.05 -3.50 -4.93
CA LEU A 187 -16.09 -4.82 -5.55
C LEU A 187 -16.91 -5.82 -4.73
N TYR A 188 -16.76 -5.78 -3.41
CA TYR A 188 -17.54 -6.63 -2.51
C TYR A 188 -19.04 -6.32 -2.58
N TYR A 189 -19.40 -5.04 -2.63
CA TYR A 189 -20.79 -4.60 -2.74
C TYR A 189 -21.41 -4.96 -4.10
N SER A 190 -20.72 -4.66 -5.21
CA SER A 190 -21.22 -4.97 -6.55
C SER A 190 -21.40 -6.47 -6.79
N GLY A 191 -20.65 -7.34 -6.11
CA GLY A 191 -20.81 -8.79 -6.19
C GLY A 191 -22.01 -9.37 -5.43
N LYS A 192 -22.82 -8.55 -4.74
CA LYS A 192 -24.09 -8.97 -4.12
C LYS A 192 -25.29 -8.89 -5.08
N ASN A 193 -25.18 -8.11 -6.15
CA ASN A 193 -26.21 -7.91 -7.17
C ASN A 193 -25.92 -8.75 -8.42
#